data_AF-A0A0H3ZY58-F1
#
_entry.id   AF-A0A0H3ZY58-F1
#
_cell.length_a   1.000
_cell.length_b   1.000
_cell.length_c   1.000
_cell.angle_alpha   90.00
_cell.angle_beta   90.00
_cell.angle_gamma   90.00
#
_symmetry.space_group_name_H-M   'P 1'
#
loop_
_entity.id
_entity.type
_entity.pdbx_description
1 polymer ?
#
loop_
_entity_poly.entity_id
_entity_poly.type
_entity_poly.pdbx_seq_one_letter_code
_entity_poly.pdbx_strand_id
1 'polypeptide(L)'
;MSETVRPIERQKELFYGTPKKTWTLNSKHLIQEDGFAHAVDLVPLDESGQPAWGNCHLVKEAMFRAAELVGVKLRWGGDWNQNGSSADEHKRGTYDGPHFELVT
;
A
#
# COMPACT_ATOMS: atom_id res chain seq x y z
N MET A 1 -8.08 5.39 6.10
CA MET A 1 -8.86 5.42 4.85
C MET A 1 -8.14 4.54 3.86
N SER A 2 -8.88 3.83 3.00
CA SER A 2 -8.34 3.18 1.79
C SER A 2 -8.23 4.24 0.68
N GLU A 3 -7.23 4.14 -0.18
CA GLU A 3 -6.95 5.03 -1.30
C GLU A 3 -6.47 4.22 -2.52
N THR A 4 -6.88 4.63 -3.71
CA THR A 4 -6.47 4.00 -4.98
C THR A 4 -5.77 5.04 -5.85
N VAL A 5 -6.48 5.67 -6.80
CA VAL A 5 -5.93 6.77 -7.59
C VAL A 5 -5.87 8.03 -6.74
N ARG A 6 -4.68 8.63 -6.66
CA ARG A 6 -4.41 9.87 -5.94
C ARG A 6 -4.03 10.98 -6.93
N PRO A 7 -4.68 12.16 -6.89
CA PRO A 7 -4.22 13.33 -7.64
C PRO A 7 -2.92 13.91 -7.10
N ILE A 8 -2.17 14.65 -7.93
CA ILE A 8 -0.89 15.25 -7.53
C ILE A 8 -1.06 16.31 -6.43
N GLU A 9 -2.17 17.03 -6.41
CA GLU A 9 -2.53 17.99 -5.36
C GLU A 9 -2.62 17.29 -4.01
N ARG A 10 -3.35 16.16 -3.96
CA ARG A 10 -3.47 15.33 -2.75
C ARG A 10 -2.11 14.79 -2.31
N GLN A 11 -1.27 14.34 -3.25
CA GLN A 11 0.08 13.88 -2.92
C GLN A 11 0.94 14.98 -2.29
N LYS A 12 0.84 16.22 -2.80
CA LYS A 12 1.52 17.39 -2.22
C LYS A 12 1.00 17.70 -0.82
N GLU A 13 -0.32 17.67 -0.61
CA GLU A 13 -0.92 17.84 0.74
C GLU A 13 -0.37 16.83 1.74
N LEU A 14 -0.29 15.55 1.34
CA LEU A 14 0.23 14.48 2.22
C LEU A 14 1.73 14.65 2.51
N PHE A 15 2.49 15.14 1.53
CA PHE A 15 3.95 15.30 1.63
C PHE A 15 4.34 16.53 2.46
N TYR A 16 3.67 17.66 2.25
CA TYR A 16 3.93 18.93 2.95
C TYR A 16 3.09 19.09 4.23
N GLY A 17 2.08 18.25 4.44
CA GLY A 17 1.21 18.27 5.61
C GLY A 17 1.95 17.95 6.91
N THR A 18 1.36 18.39 8.03
CA THR A 18 1.81 18.05 9.38
C THR A 18 0.65 17.38 10.14
N PRO A 19 0.79 16.12 10.58
CA PRO A 19 1.95 15.24 10.37
C PRO A 19 2.11 14.84 8.90
N LYS A 20 3.37 14.64 8.47
CA LYS A 20 3.69 14.14 7.13
C LYS A 20 3.12 12.73 6.96
N LYS A 21 2.44 12.48 5.84
CA LYS A 21 1.73 11.21 5.55
C LYS A 21 2.34 10.40 4.40
N THR A 22 3.32 10.96 3.69
CA THR A 22 4.08 10.26 2.65
C THR A 22 5.50 10.82 2.58
N TRP A 23 6.46 9.97 2.22
CA TRP A 23 7.88 10.33 2.18
C TRP A 23 8.40 10.67 0.78
N THR A 24 7.54 10.59 -0.23
CA THR A 24 7.91 10.80 -1.64
C THR A 24 6.84 11.66 -2.33
N LEU A 25 7.21 12.40 -3.37
CA LEU A 25 6.24 12.98 -4.31
C LEU A 25 6.01 12.07 -5.52
N ASN A 26 6.85 11.04 -5.70
CA ASN A 26 6.73 10.03 -6.74
C ASN A 26 6.05 8.78 -6.18
N SER A 27 4.73 8.83 -6.03
CA SER A 27 3.91 7.74 -5.48
C SER A 27 3.28 6.90 -6.58
N LYS A 28 3.16 5.59 -6.36
CA LYS A 28 2.45 4.67 -7.27
C LYS A 28 0.93 4.81 -7.24
N HIS A 29 0.37 5.57 -6.29
CA HIS A 29 -1.04 5.99 -6.35
C HIS A 29 -1.30 7.08 -7.40
N LEU A 30 -0.27 7.79 -7.84
CA LEU A 30 -0.40 8.73 -8.96
C LEU A 30 -0.61 7.96 -10.26
N ILE A 31 -1.24 8.60 -11.25
CA ILE A 31 -1.25 8.08 -12.62
C ILE A 31 0.18 8.02 -13.15
N GLN A 32 0.59 6.85 -13.61
CA GLN A 32 1.89 6.58 -14.22
C GLN A 32 1.84 6.87 -15.73
N GLU A 33 2.95 6.65 -16.42
CA GLU A 33 3.08 6.96 -17.86
C GLU A 33 2.09 6.19 -18.75
N ASP A 34 1.62 5.03 -18.30
CA ASP A 34 0.64 4.19 -19.01
C ASP A 34 -0.81 4.64 -18.81
N GLY A 35 -1.04 5.71 -18.05
CA GLY A 35 -2.38 6.25 -17.79
C GLY A 35 -3.10 5.59 -16.61
N PHE A 36 -2.45 4.72 -15.84
CA PHE A 36 -3.04 4.04 -14.68
C PHE A 36 -2.27 4.31 -13.39
N ALA A 37 -2.95 4.25 -12.24
CA ALA A 37 -2.27 4.15 -10.95
C ALA A 37 -1.83 2.69 -10.73
N HIS A 38 -0.70 2.51 -10.06
CA HIS A 38 -0.07 1.20 -9.86
C HIS A 38 -0.09 0.76 -8.39
N ALA A 39 -0.83 1.47 -7.53
CA ALA A 39 -0.98 1.12 -6.13
C ALA A 39 -2.42 1.22 -5.63
N VAL A 40 -2.73 0.41 -4.61
CA VAL A 40 -4.01 0.38 -3.91
C VAL A 40 -3.79 0.13 -2.42
N ASP A 41 -4.60 0.77 -1.58
CA ASP A 41 -4.69 0.45 -0.16
C ASP A 41 -5.92 -0.42 0.11
N LEU A 42 -5.72 -1.64 0.62
CA LEU A 42 -6.79 -2.57 0.95
C LEU A 42 -6.87 -2.75 2.47
N VAL A 43 -7.90 -2.16 3.07
CA VAL A 43 -8.12 -2.24 4.52
C VAL A 43 -8.99 -3.46 4.83
N PRO A 44 -8.52 -4.43 5.64
CA PRO A 44 -9.36 -5.53 6.10
C PRO A 44 -10.52 -5.02 6.95
N LEU A 45 -11.69 -5.63 6.79
CA LEU A 45 -12.87 -5.36 7.62
C LEU A 45 -13.19 -6.58 8.48
N ASP A 46 -13.69 -6.37 9.68
CA ASP A 46 -14.28 -7.41 10.52
C ASP A 46 -15.72 -7.75 10.08
N GLU A 47 -16.35 -8.71 10.75
CA GLU A 47 -17.72 -9.15 10.46
C GLU A 47 -18.77 -8.04 10.62
N SER A 48 -18.45 -6.99 11.38
CA SER A 48 -19.29 -5.80 11.58
C SER A 48 -19.00 -4.70 10.55
N GLY A 49 -18.09 -4.93 9.60
CA GLY A 49 -17.67 -3.97 8.59
C GLY A 49 -16.68 -2.91 9.10
N GLN A 50 -16.10 -3.09 10.29
CA GLN A 50 -15.17 -2.13 10.87
C GLN A 50 -13.72 -2.46 10.51
N PRO A 51 -12.82 -1.46 10.40
CA PRO A 51 -11.42 -1.70 10.05
C PRO A 51 -10.69 -2.61 11.05
N ALA A 52 -10.21 -3.75 10.58
CA ALA A 52 -9.48 -4.74 11.36
C ALA A 52 -7.97 -4.69 11.06
N TRP A 53 -7.32 -3.56 11.36
CA TRP A 53 -5.94 -3.26 10.94
C TRP A 53 -4.89 -4.36 11.26
N GLY A 54 -5.07 -5.13 12.33
CA GLY A 54 -4.19 -6.27 12.66
C GLY A 54 -4.21 -7.41 11.63
N ASN A 55 -5.23 -7.44 10.76
CA ASN A 55 -5.46 -8.49 9.78
C ASN A 55 -4.91 -8.16 8.38
N CYS A 56 -4.08 -7.12 8.23
CA CYS A 56 -3.50 -6.77 6.92
C CYS A 56 -2.70 -7.94 6.31
N HIS A 57 -2.08 -8.77 7.14
CA HIS A 57 -1.36 -9.97 6.69
C HIS A 57 -2.26 -10.98 5.96
N LEU A 58 -3.55 -11.09 6.32
CA LEU A 58 -4.50 -11.96 5.62
C LEU A 58 -4.81 -11.44 4.22
N VAL A 59 -4.97 -10.11 4.08
CA VAL A 59 -5.14 -9.45 2.78
C VAL A 59 -3.89 -9.63 1.93
N LYS A 60 -2.70 -9.53 2.53
CA LYS A 60 -1.42 -9.83 1.87
C LYS A 60 -1.41 -11.22 1.26
N GLU A 61 -1.71 -12.27 2.03
CA GLU A 61 -1.72 -13.63 1.47
C GLU A 61 -2.70 -13.78 0.30
N ALA A 62 -3.89 -13.20 0.40
CA ALA A 62 -4.88 -13.23 -0.67
C ALA A 62 -4.38 -12.50 -1.93
N MET A 63 -3.78 -11.31 -1.77
CA MET A 63 -3.25 -10.51 -2.87
C MET A 63 -2.09 -11.18 -3.59
N PHE A 64 -1.12 -11.75 -2.87
CA PHE A 64 -0.01 -12.47 -3.49
C PHE A 64 -0.47 -13.74 -4.21
N ARG A 65 -1.43 -14.47 -3.65
CA ARG A 65 -2.04 -15.62 -4.35
C ARG A 65 -2.75 -15.18 -5.63
N ALA A 66 -3.51 -14.09 -5.60
CA ALA A 66 -4.16 -13.56 -6.78
C ALA A 66 -3.14 -13.10 -7.84
N ALA A 67 -2.06 -12.44 -7.39
CA ALA A 67 -0.98 -11.98 -8.26
C ALA A 67 -0.29 -13.13 -9.00
N GLU A 68 -0.03 -14.24 -8.31
CA GLU A 68 0.49 -15.48 -8.92
C GLU A 68 -0.46 -16.01 -10.00
N LEU A 69 -1.76 -16.06 -9.70
CA LEU A 69 -2.77 -16.57 -10.65
C LEU A 69 -2.88 -15.74 -11.94
N VAL A 70 -2.71 -14.42 -11.84
CA VAL A 70 -2.82 -13.52 -13.00
C VAL A 70 -1.46 -13.13 -13.59
N GLY A 71 -0.36 -13.65 -13.03
CA GLY A 71 1.00 -13.46 -13.55
C GLY A 71 1.58 -12.05 -13.34
N VAL A 72 1.19 -11.33 -12.28
CA VAL A 72 1.74 -10.01 -11.95
C VAL A 72 2.65 -10.07 -10.73
N LYS A 73 3.61 -9.14 -10.64
CA LYS A 73 4.48 -8.99 -9.46
C LYS A 73 3.97 -7.85 -8.59
N LEU A 74 3.85 -8.12 -7.30
CA LEU A 74 3.45 -7.14 -6.29
C LEU A 74 4.54 -6.93 -5.25
N ARG A 75 4.60 -5.71 -4.72
CA ARG A 75 5.25 -5.36 -3.47
C ARG A 75 4.19 -4.93 -2.46
N TRP A 76 4.42 -5.25 -1.19
CA TRP A 76 3.52 -4.94 -0.08
C TRP A 76 4.18 -3.95 0.88
N GLY A 77 3.44 -2.93 1.31
CA GLY A 77 3.95 -1.90 2.23
C GLY A 77 4.20 -2.39 3.66
N GLY A 78 3.78 -3.63 3.98
CA GLY A 78 4.19 -4.31 5.20
C GLY A 78 5.60 -4.93 5.14
N ASP A 79 6.20 -5.04 3.96
CA ASP A 79 7.53 -5.64 3.73
C ASP A 79 8.22 -4.98 2.53
N TRP A 80 8.66 -3.72 2.71
CA TRP A 80 9.20 -2.90 1.63
C TRP A 80 10.49 -3.46 1.01
N ASN A 81 11.31 -4.14 1.80
CA ASN A 81 12.55 -4.75 1.35
C ASN A 81 12.38 -6.21 0.88
N GLN A 82 11.16 -6.76 0.95
CA GLN A 82 10.80 -8.10 0.50
C GLN A 82 11.63 -9.21 1.17
N ASN A 83 11.96 -9.03 2.46
CA ASN A 83 12.74 -10.00 3.22
C ASN A 83 11.87 -11.11 3.85
N GLY A 84 10.55 -11.03 3.70
CA GLY A 84 9.57 -11.95 4.26
C GLY A 84 9.10 -11.59 5.67
N SER A 85 9.42 -10.40 6.19
CA SER A 85 9.11 -9.96 7.55
C SER A 85 8.73 -8.48 7.60
N SER A 86 7.73 -8.14 8.42
CA SER A 86 7.35 -6.75 8.69
C SER A 86 8.07 -6.15 9.90
N ALA A 87 8.91 -6.92 10.59
CA ALA A 87 9.47 -6.54 11.88
C ALA A 87 10.34 -5.27 11.78
N ASP A 88 11.11 -5.12 10.71
CA ASP A 88 11.94 -3.94 10.49
C ASP A 88 11.11 -2.72 10.08
N GLU A 89 10.00 -2.90 9.37
CA GLU A 89 9.08 -1.82 9.03
C GLU A 89 8.36 -1.28 10.26
N HIS A 90 7.96 -2.14 11.20
CA HIS A 90 7.43 -1.71 12.49
C HIS A 90 8.48 -0.95 13.32
N LYS A 91 9.74 -1.43 13.32
CA LYS A 91 10.83 -0.77 14.05
C LYS A 91 11.19 0.61 13.48
N ARG A 92 11.14 0.76 12.15
CA ARG A 92 11.41 2.04 11.46
C ARG A 92 10.22 2.99 11.48
N GLY A 93 9.02 2.50 11.77
CA GLY A 93 7.79 3.29 11.67
C GLY A 93 7.33 3.50 10.22
N THR A 94 7.70 2.59 9.33
CA THR A 94 7.41 2.59 7.89
C THR A 94 6.40 1.53 7.47
N TYR A 95 5.88 0.76 8.44
CA TYR A 95 4.84 -0.25 8.19
C TYR A 95 3.59 0.38 7.57
N ASP A 96 3.25 -0.10 6.38
CA ASP A 96 2.10 0.34 5.59
C ASP A 96 1.29 -0.88 5.12
N GLY A 97 0.63 -1.53 6.09
CA GLY A 97 -0.07 -2.80 5.88
C GLY A 97 -1.18 -2.81 4.81
N PRO A 98 -1.93 -1.73 4.57
CA PRO A 98 -2.91 -1.70 3.49
C PRO A 98 -2.32 -1.61 2.08
N HIS A 99 -1.11 -1.06 1.94
CA HIS A 99 -0.55 -0.66 0.65
C HIS A 99 -0.02 -1.84 -0.17
N PHE A 100 -0.44 -1.92 -1.43
CA PHE A 100 0.11 -2.83 -2.43
C PHE A 100 0.44 -2.04 -3.68
N GLU A 101 1.53 -2.42 -4.36
CA GLU A 101 1.90 -1.81 -5.63
C GLU A 101 2.50 -2.81 -6.63
N LEU A 102 2.31 -2.53 -7.91
CA LEU A 102 2.94 -3.27 -9.00
C LEU A 102 4.46 -3.02 -9.00
N VAL A 103 5.21 -4.09 -9.19
CA VAL A 103 6.64 -4.03 -9.48
C VAL A 103 6.82 -4.06 -11.00
N THR A 104 6.95 -2.88 -11.58
CA THR A 104 7.20 -2.66 -13.02
C THR A 104 8.68 -2.48 -13.29
#